data_AF-A0A2G4IQD8-F1
#
_entry.id   AF-A0A2G4IQD8-F1
#
_cell.length_a   1.000
_cell.length_b   1.000
_cell.length_c   1.000
_cell.angle_alpha   90.00
_cell.angle_beta   90.00
_cell.angle_gamma   90.00
#
_symmetry.space_group_name_H-M   'P 1'
#
loop_
_entity.id
_entity.type
_entity.pdbx_description
1 polymer ?
#
loop_
_entity_poly.entity_id
_entity_poly.type
_entity_poly.pdbx_seq_one_letter_code
_entity_poly.pdbx_strand_id
1 'polypeptide(L)'
;MNAVAHVETDDLKVLYQELILDHGKSPRNARLVEHATCTAKGNNPLCGDRLTVTARVNAGGMIEDVAAEGKGCAISIASASMMTEALKNASVATARQVFEAVHQLCTGKADVASAKAMLPTSMSEDVEKLAALRGVRQFPVRVKCATLPWHTLMSCLDGKVDATTEKV
;
A
#
# COMPACT_ATOMS: atom_id res chain seq x y z
N MET A 1 -35.95 -10.29 6.83
CA MET A 1 -34.52 -10.67 6.88
C MET A 1 -33.77 -9.76 5.93
N ASN A 2 -32.94 -8.81 6.43
CA ASN A 2 -31.82 -8.12 5.72
C ASN A 2 -31.36 -6.78 6.32
N ALA A 3 -31.88 -6.30 7.47
CA ALA A 3 -31.36 -5.07 8.07
C ALA A 3 -29.92 -5.23 8.64
N VAL A 4 -29.58 -6.39 9.20
CA VAL A 4 -28.30 -6.61 9.90
C VAL A 4 -27.10 -6.67 8.94
N ALA A 5 -27.22 -7.37 7.81
CA ALA A 5 -26.12 -7.47 6.82
C ALA A 5 -25.83 -6.15 6.09
N HIS A 6 -26.85 -5.28 5.92
CA HIS A 6 -26.65 -3.95 5.35
C HIS A 6 -25.93 -3.00 6.31
N VAL A 7 -26.26 -3.05 7.60
CA VAL A 7 -25.61 -2.24 8.66
C VAL A 7 -24.14 -2.63 8.82
N GLU A 8 -23.82 -3.92 8.88
CA GLU A 8 -22.44 -4.42 9.01
C GLU A 8 -21.55 -4.02 7.81
N THR A 9 -22.12 -3.99 6.61
CA THR A 9 -21.42 -3.57 5.39
C THR A 9 -21.15 -2.07 5.35
N ASP A 10 -22.05 -1.26 5.90
CA ASP A 10 -21.91 0.20 5.90
C ASP A 10 -20.97 0.68 7.02
N ASP A 11 -21.00 0.05 8.20
CA ASP A 11 -20.04 0.33 9.29
C ASP A 11 -18.60 0.01 8.86
N LEU A 12 -18.40 -1.10 8.15
CA LEU A 12 -17.10 -1.47 7.57
C LEU A 12 -16.61 -0.46 6.52
N LYS A 13 -17.51 0.10 5.70
CA LYS A 13 -17.14 1.14 4.73
C LYS A 13 -16.72 2.43 5.44
N VAL A 14 -17.44 2.83 6.48
CA VAL A 14 -17.11 4.02 7.28
C VAL A 14 -15.73 3.84 7.91
N LEU A 15 -15.48 2.69 8.57
CA LEU A 15 -14.18 2.38 9.14
C LEU A 15 -13.04 2.46 8.12
N TYR A 16 -13.23 1.91 6.92
CA TYR A 16 -12.22 1.98 5.86
C TYR A 16 -12.01 3.40 5.35
N GLN A 17 -13.06 4.21 5.24
CA GLN A 17 -12.92 5.62 4.87
C GLN A 17 -12.14 6.40 5.94
N GLU A 18 -12.47 6.20 7.21
CA GLU A 18 -11.76 6.81 8.35
C GLU A 18 -10.28 6.43 8.35
N LEU A 19 -9.96 5.16 8.10
CA LEU A 19 -8.58 4.69 8.00
C LEU A 19 -7.80 5.40 6.88
N ILE A 20 -8.40 5.52 5.69
CA ILE A 20 -7.76 6.25 4.58
C ILE A 20 -7.59 7.74 4.92
N LEU A 21 -8.57 8.35 5.59
CA LEU A 21 -8.49 9.75 6.00
C LEU A 21 -7.43 9.99 7.07
N ASP A 22 -7.31 9.09 8.05
CA ASP A 22 -6.29 9.16 9.09
C ASP A 22 -4.88 9.04 8.51
N HIS A 23 -4.61 7.99 7.72
CA HIS A 23 -3.31 7.83 7.06
C HIS A 23 -3.02 8.94 6.04
N GLY A 24 -4.04 9.53 5.42
CA GLY A 24 -3.88 10.65 4.50
C GLY A 24 -3.57 11.98 5.19
N LYS A 25 -4.10 12.21 6.41
CA LYS A 25 -3.86 13.42 7.20
C LYS A 25 -2.58 13.34 8.05
N SER A 26 -2.33 12.17 8.62
CA SER A 26 -1.23 11.89 9.54
C SER A 26 -0.43 10.68 9.05
N PRO A 27 0.32 10.80 7.94
CA PRO A 27 1.03 9.67 7.36
C PRO A 27 2.13 9.16 8.30
N ARG A 28 2.11 7.85 8.53
CA ARG A 28 3.15 7.10 9.24
C ARG A 28 4.39 6.97 8.36
N ASN A 29 5.55 6.97 8.99
CA ASN A 29 6.87 6.87 8.35
C ASN A 29 7.06 7.86 7.18
N ALA A 30 6.53 9.08 7.32
CA ALA A 30 6.69 10.17 6.37
C ALA A 30 8.08 10.83 6.50
N ARG A 31 9.12 10.11 6.07
CA ARG A 31 10.52 10.51 6.15
C ARG A 31 11.38 9.69 5.18
N LEU A 32 12.69 9.95 5.20
CA LEU A 32 13.70 9.04 4.65
C LEU A 32 14.24 8.09 5.73
N VAL A 33 14.63 6.89 5.31
CA VAL A 33 15.34 5.91 6.15
C VAL A 33 16.82 6.26 6.22
N GLU A 34 17.37 6.36 7.44
CA GLU A 34 18.80 6.52 7.64
C GLU A 34 19.55 5.23 7.24
N HIS A 35 20.69 5.36 6.57
CA HIS A 35 21.45 4.23 6.02
C HIS A 35 20.59 3.29 5.16
N ALA A 36 19.68 3.85 4.36
CA ALA A 36 18.88 3.07 3.42
C ALA A 36 19.76 2.28 2.46
N THR A 37 19.39 1.02 2.20
CA THR A 37 20.07 0.16 1.24
C THR A 37 19.47 0.27 -0.16
N CYS A 38 18.23 0.77 -0.26
CA CYS A 38 17.61 1.10 -1.54
C CYS A 38 16.80 2.40 -1.46
N THR A 39 16.61 3.04 -2.61
CA THR A 39 15.77 4.21 -2.78
C THR A 39 15.18 4.22 -4.18
N ALA A 40 13.87 4.50 -4.30
CA ALA A 40 13.22 4.69 -5.59
C ALA A 40 12.22 5.85 -5.56
N LYS A 41 12.06 6.51 -6.71
CA LYS A 41 11.11 7.62 -6.92
C LYS A 41 9.92 7.16 -7.74
N GLY A 42 8.72 7.37 -7.21
CA GLY A 42 7.45 7.08 -7.86
C GLY A 42 6.84 8.32 -8.49
N ASN A 43 6.29 8.20 -9.69
CA ASN A 43 5.50 9.24 -10.34
C ASN A 43 4.22 8.69 -10.99
N ASN A 44 3.07 9.30 -10.66
CA ASN A 44 1.77 9.10 -11.31
C ASN A 44 1.33 10.43 -11.98
N PRO A 45 1.63 10.63 -13.29
CA PRO A 45 1.31 11.88 -13.98
C PRO A 45 -0.18 12.24 -13.97
N LEU A 46 -1.06 11.22 -13.96
CA LEU A 46 -2.51 11.40 -14.07
C LEU A 46 -3.10 12.20 -12.90
N CYS A 47 -2.56 12.03 -11.69
CA CYS A 47 -2.99 12.77 -10.50
C CYS A 47 -1.88 13.68 -9.94
N GLY A 48 -0.71 13.71 -10.57
CA GLY A 48 0.45 14.48 -10.12
C GLY A 48 1.13 13.91 -8.87
N ASP A 49 0.85 12.65 -8.50
CA ASP A 49 1.45 12.04 -7.31
C ASP A 49 2.95 11.78 -7.55
N ARG A 50 3.76 12.22 -6.60
CA ARG A 50 5.22 12.02 -6.59
C ARG A 50 5.68 11.64 -5.20
N LEU A 51 6.38 10.53 -5.07
CA LEU A 51 6.89 10.06 -3.79
C LEU A 51 8.27 9.43 -3.92
N THR A 52 9.01 9.36 -2.82
CA THR A 52 10.26 8.64 -2.68
C THR A 52 10.06 7.57 -1.63
N VAL A 53 10.34 6.32 -1.97
CA VAL A 53 10.40 5.20 -1.02
C VAL A 53 11.85 4.90 -0.72
N THR A 54 12.16 4.74 0.57
CA THR A 54 13.47 4.29 1.05
C THR A 54 13.28 3.10 1.96
N ALA A 55 14.18 2.13 1.88
CA ALA A 55 14.18 0.98 2.77
C ALA A 55 15.61 0.57 3.15
N ARG A 56 15.75 0.03 4.36
CA ARG A 56 16.96 -0.65 4.81
C ARG A 56 16.64 -2.14 4.92
N VAL A 57 17.32 -2.93 4.10
CA VAL A 57 17.16 -4.38 4.01
C VAL A 57 18.45 -5.04 4.43
N ASN A 58 18.40 -5.96 5.39
CA ASN A 58 19.60 -6.66 5.84
C ASN A 58 19.96 -7.85 4.93
N ALA A 59 21.11 -8.47 5.20
CA ALA A 59 21.62 -9.60 4.41
C ALA A 59 20.69 -10.83 4.41
N GLY A 60 19.79 -10.95 5.39
CA GLY A 60 18.77 -12.00 5.46
C GLY A 60 17.49 -11.70 4.67
N GLY A 61 17.42 -10.56 3.98
CA GLY A 61 16.23 -10.16 3.22
C GLY A 61 15.09 -9.63 4.08
N MET A 62 15.37 -9.15 5.29
CA MET A 62 14.38 -8.50 6.17
C MET A 62 14.40 -7.00 5.99
N ILE A 63 13.21 -6.39 5.88
CA ILE A 63 13.02 -4.94 5.81
C ILE A 63 13.03 -4.39 7.23
N GLU A 64 14.18 -3.91 7.70
CA GLU A 64 14.34 -3.38 9.07
C GLU A 64 13.65 -2.03 9.25
N ASP A 65 13.63 -1.23 8.19
CA ASP A 65 12.93 0.05 8.17
C ASP A 65 12.53 0.37 6.74
N VAL A 66 11.33 0.95 6.59
CA VAL A 66 10.79 1.41 5.31
C VAL A 66 10.02 2.70 5.56
N ALA A 67 10.24 3.68 4.69
CA ALA A 67 9.64 5.00 4.81
C ALA A 67 9.32 5.55 3.43
N ALA A 68 8.35 6.45 3.38
CA ALA A 68 7.94 7.10 2.15
C ALA A 68 7.62 8.55 2.42
N GLU A 69 8.18 9.46 1.63
CA GLU A 69 7.84 10.89 1.66
C GLU A 69 7.43 11.35 0.26
N GLY A 70 6.57 12.35 0.18
CA GLY A 70 6.10 12.80 -1.13
C GLY A 70 4.94 13.78 -1.07
N LYS A 71 4.45 14.10 -2.25
CA LYS A 71 3.26 14.93 -2.49
C LYS A 71 2.34 14.18 -3.44
N GLY A 72 1.09 14.01 -3.06
CA GLY A 72 0.09 13.34 -3.88
C GLY A 72 -1.29 13.54 -3.30
N CYS A 73 -2.28 12.98 -3.97
CA CYS A 73 -3.64 12.94 -3.46
C CYS A 73 -3.72 12.11 -2.17
N ALA A 74 -4.80 12.30 -1.39
CA ALA A 74 -5.00 11.62 -0.11
C ALA A 74 -4.89 10.09 -0.20
N ILE A 75 -5.32 9.49 -1.32
CA ILE A 75 -5.22 8.03 -1.54
C ILE A 75 -3.77 7.58 -1.70
N SER A 76 -2.96 8.34 -2.46
CA SER A 76 -1.56 7.99 -2.68
C SER A 76 -0.76 8.11 -1.36
N ILE A 77 -1.00 9.18 -0.60
CA ILE A 77 -0.37 9.38 0.71
C ILE A 77 -0.82 8.32 1.73
N ALA A 78 -2.13 8.04 1.80
CA ALA A 78 -2.65 7.00 2.69
C ALA A 78 -2.07 5.62 2.34
N SER A 79 -2.05 5.26 1.06
CA SER A 79 -1.49 3.99 0.59
C SER A 79 -0.01 3.85 0.94
N ALA A 80 0.79 4.91 0.73
CA ALA A 80 2.21 4.91 1.10
C ALA A 80 2.39 4.72 2.61
N SER A 81 1.58 5.42 3.41
CA SER A 81 1.62 5.30 4.86
C SER A 81 1.27 3.89 5.33
N MET A 82 0.15 3.32 4.87
CA MET A 82 -0.29 1.96 5.23
C MET A 82 0.73 0.91 4.79
N MET A 83 1.31 1.06 3.59
CA MET A 83 2.38 0.19 3.09
C MET A 83 3.58 0.18 4.04
N THR A 84 4.08 1.35 4.46
CA THR A 84 5.26 1.42 5.33
C THR A 84 5.00 0.84 6.72
N GLU A 85 3.79 1.01 7.25
CA GLU A 85 3.40 0.45 8.55
C GLU A 85 3.33 -1.08 8.48
N ALA A 86 2.69 -1.63 7.45
CA ALA A 86 2.52 -3.07 7.27
C ALA A 86 3.83 -3.82 6.95
N LEU A 87 4.79 -3.17 6.30
CA LEU A 87 6.00 -3.85 5.80
C LEU A 87 7.25 -3.66 6.65
N LYS A 88 7.18 -2.85 7.70
CA LYS A 88 8.27 -2.76 8.65
C LYS A 88 8.46 -4.09 9.39
N ASN A 89 9.69 -4.58 9.45
CA ASN A 89 10.07 -5.90 9.97
C ASN A 89 9.52 -7.09 9.16
N ALA A 90 8.96 -6.88 7.97
CA ALA A 90 8.56 -7.96 7.08
C ALA A 90 9.75 -8.46 6.23
N SER A 91 9.67 -9.70 5.75
CA SER A 91 10.62 -10.17 4.74
C SER A 91 10.31 -9.54 3.37
N VAL A 92 11.32 -9.41 2.51
CA VAL A 92 11.12 -8.99 1.11
C VAL A 92 10.16 -9.93 0.36
N ALA A 93 10.20 -11.24 0.67
CA ALA A 93 9.26 -12.20 0.09
C ALA A 93 7.80 -11.89 0.50
N THR A 94 7.58 -11.61 1.79
CA THR A 94 6.27 -11.19 2.31
C THR A 94 5.81 -9.88 1.67
N ALA A 95 6.70 -8.90 1.53
CA ALA A 95 6.37 -7.62 0.90
C ALA A 95 5.87 -7.79 -0.55
N ARG A 96 6.47 -8.72 -1.31
CA ARG A 96 6.01 -9.05 -2.67
C ARG A 96 4.64 -9.73 -2.68
N GLN A 97 4.37 -10.64 -1.73
CA GLN A 97 3.05 -11.27 -1.60
C GLN A 97 1.98 -10.24 -1.22
N VAL A 98 2.28 -9.34 -0.28
CA VAL A 98 1.35 -8.28 0.16
C VAL A 98 1.06 -7.34 -1.00
N PHE A 99 2.08 -6.95 -1.76
CA PHE A 99 1.89 -6.15 -2.97
C PHE A 99 0.93 -6.82 -3.94
N GLU A 100 1.14 -8.11 -4.26
CA GLU A 100 0.25 -8.83 -5.18
C GLU A 100 -1.20 -8.86 -4.67
N ALA A 101 -1.40 -9.16 -3.39
CA ALA A 101 -2.73 -9.16 -2.77
C ALA A 101 -3.41 -7.77 -2.87
N VAL A 102 -2.70 -6.70 -2.49
CA VAL A 102 -3.21 -5.32 -2.57
C VAL A 102 -3.51 -4.92 -4.02
N HIS A 103 -2.64 -5.29 -4.95
CA HIS A 103 -2.80 -5.00 -6.36
C HIS A 103 -4.03 -5.72 -6.94
N GLN A 104 -4.24 -7.00 -6.62
CA GLN A 104 -5.43 -7.74 -7.04
C GLN A 104 -6.72 -7.18 -6.42
N LEU A 105 -6.68 -6.74 -5.16
CA LEU A 105 -7.82 -6.06 -4.52
C LEU A 105 -8.16 -4.73 -5.22
N CYS A 106 -7.16 -3.91 -5.52
CA CYS A 106 -7.35 -2.61 -6.18
C CYS A 106 -7.81 -2.75 -7.63
N THR A 107 -7.39 -3.81 -8.32
CA THR A 107 -7.76 -4.09 -9.72
C THR A 107 -9.01 -4.96 -9.86
N GLY A 108 -9.61 -5.38 -8.75
CA GLY A 108 -10.84 -6.19 -8.73
C GLY A 108 -10.65 -7.66 -9.15
N LYS A 109 -9.40 -8.15 -9.16
CA LYS A 109 -9.06 -9.54 -9.50
C LYS A 109 -9.18 -10.51 -8.30
N ALA A 110 -9.24 -9.97 -7.08
CA ALA A 110 -9.43 -10.72 -5.85
C ALA A 110 -10.46 -10.06 -4.93
N ASP A 111 -11.05 -10.88 -4.06
CA ASP A 111 -11.77 -10.42 -2.87
C ASP A 111 -10.85 -10.49 -1.63
N VAL A 112 -11.35 -10.09 -0.45
CA VAL A 112 -10.53 -10.06 0.76
C VAL A 112 -10.19 -11.45 1.26
N ALA A 113 -11.09 -12.42 1.10
CA ALA A 113 -10.85 -13.79 1.54
C ALA A 113 -9.71 -14.45 0.73
N SER A 114 -9.77 -14.32 -0.59
CA SER A 114 -8.72 -14.80 -1.51
C SER A 114 -7.40 -14.08 -1.30
N ALA A 115 -7.41 -12.75 -1.12
CA ALA A 115 -6.20 -11.98 -0.81
C ALA A 115 -5.55 -12.41 0.53
N LYS A 116 -6.35 -12.65 1.58
CA LYS A 116 -5.85 -13.15 2.87
C LYS A 116 -5.23 -14.55 2.74
N ALA A 117 -5.81 -15.41 1.90
CA ALA A 117 -5.29 -16.77 1.67
C ALA A 117 -3.91 -16.79 0.97
N MET A 118 -3.51 -15.71 0.32
CA MET A 118 -2.19 -15.58 -0.32
C MET A 118 -1.05 -15.31 0.69
N LEU A 119 -1.39 -15.04 1.95
CA LEU A 119 -0.47 -14.42 2.90
C LEU A 119 -0.25 -15.26 4.16
N PRO A 120 0.93 -15.15 4.80
CA PRO A 120 1.16 -15.76 6.10
C PRO A 120 0.12 -15.28 7.12
N THR A 121 -0.28 -16.15 8.05
CA THR A 121 -1.26 -15.82 9.09
C THR A 121 -0.87 -14.57 9.91
N SER A 122 0.44 -14.34 10.08
CA SER A 122 0.99 -13.17 10.78
C SER A 122 0.68 -11.83 10.08
N MET A 123 0.31 -11.84 8.80
CA MET A 123 -0.05 -10.64 8.03
C MET A 123 -1.56 -10.46 7.86
N SER A 124 -2.38 -11.38 8.40
CA SER A 124 -3.81 -11.41 8.11
C SER A 124 -4.58 -10.15 8.54
N GLU A 125 -4.18 -9.54 9.66
CA GLU A 125 -4.77 -8.29 10.17
C GLU A 125 -4.37 -7.07 9.33
N ASP A 126 -3.09 -6.98 8.93
CA ASP A 126 -2.61 -5.87 8.11
C ASP A 126 -3.27 -5.87 6.73
N VAL A 127 -3.51 -7.05 6.17
CA VAL A 127 -4.18 -7.20 4.87
C VAL A 127 -5.64 -6.76 4.95
N GLU A 128 -6.28 -7.01 6.07
CA GLU A 128 -7.64 -6.58 6.31
C GLU A 128 -7.75 -5.05 6.42
N LYS A 129 -6.75 -4.40 7.01
CA LYS A 129 -6.61 -2.93 6.96
C LYS A 129 -6.32 -2.45 5.55
N LEU A 130 -5.39 -3.07 4.85
CA LEU A 130 -5.01 -2.75 3.47
C LEU A 130 -6.17 -2.94 2.48
N ALA A 131 -7.14 -3.81 2.80
CA ALA A 131 -8.37 -3.96 2.05
C ALA A 131 -9.22 -2.67 2.02
N ALA A 132 -8.97 -1.69 2.88
CA ALA A 132 -9.56 -0.36 2.76
C ALA A 132 -9.28 0.29 1.39
N LEU A 133 -8.13 -0.02 0.78
CA LEU A 133 -7.76 0.48 -0.55
C LEU A 133 -8.64 -0.13 -1.67
N ARG A 134 -9.30 -1.27 -1.47
CA ARG A 134 -10.12 -1.94 -2.51
C ARG A 134 -11.23 -1.07 -3.08
N GLY A 135 -11.69 -0.06 -2.32
CA GLY A 135 -12.73 0.87 -2.76
C GLY A 135 -12.36 1.61 -4.06
N VAL A 136 -11.06 1.81 -4.33
CA VAL A 136 -10.60 2.50 -5.54
C VAL A 136 -10.89 1.74 -6.83
N ARG A 137 -11.22 0.44 -6.77
CA ARG A 137 -11.57 -0.36 -7.97
C ARG A 137 -12.79 0.19 -8.71
N GLN A 138 -13.65 0.93 -8.01
CA GLN A 138 -14.83 1.60 -8.61
C GLN A 138 -14.44 2.89 -9.37
N PHE A 139 -13.19 3.35 -9.23
CA PHE A 139 -12.66 4.57 -9.81
C PHE A 139 -11.30 4.27 -10.48
N PRO A 140 -11.28 3.80 -11.73
CA PRO A 140 -10.06 3.33 -12.40
C PRO A 140 -8.87 4.32 -12.33
N VAL A 141 -9.15 5.63 -12.41
CA VAL A 141 -8.14 6.70 -12.25
C VAL A 141 -7.43 6.64 -10.89
N ARG A 142 -8.13 6.24 -9.83
CA ARG A 142 -7.62 6.17 -8.45
C ARG A 142 -6.89 4.87 -8.12
N VAL A 143 -7.01 3.84 -8.96
CA VAL A 143 -6.20 2.61 -8.85
C VAL A 143 -4.71 2.96 -8.93
N LYS A 144 -4.33 3.79 -9.91
CA LYS A 144 -2.95 4.28 -10.08
C LYS A 144 -2.43 5.06 -8.87
N CYS A 145 -3.30 5.84 -8.23
CA CYS A 145 -2.95 6.56 -7.00
C CYS A 145 -2.61 5.57 -5.87
N ALA A 146 -3.44 4.55 -5.70
CA ALA A 146 -3.31 3.56 -4.64
C ALA A 146 -2.11 2.63 -4.86
N THR A 147 -1.79 2.25 -6.10
CA THR A 147 -0.73 1.28 -6.38
C THR A 147 0.67 1.90 -6.54
N LEU A 148 0.77 3.21 -6.79
CA LEU A 148 2.07 3.90 -6.98
C LEU A 148 3.10 3.61 -5.86
N PRO A 149 2.77 3.73 -4.56
CA PRO A 149 3.75 3.48 -3.50
C PRO A 149 4.31 2.06 -3.55
N TRP A 150 3.46 1.08 -3.86
CA TRP A 150 3.81 -0.32 -3.93
C TRP A 150 4.74 -0.63 -5.11
N HIS A 151 4.42 -0.13 -6.30
CA HIS A 151 5.32 -0.25 -7.46
C HIS A 151 6.66 0.44 -7.20
N THR A 152 6.65 1.54 -6.46
CA THR A 152 7.87 2.26 -6.08
C THR A 152 8.70 1.44 -5.10
N LEU A 153 8.08 0.81 -4.11
CA LEU A 153 8.77 -0.12 -3.21
C LEU A 153 9.35 -1.32 -3.97
N MET A 154 8.59 -1.93 -4.89
CA MET A 154 9.13 -3.05 -5.70
C MET A 154 10.35 -2.61 -6.49
N SER A 155 10.31 -1.41 -7.08
CA SER A 155 11.47 -0.84 -7.78
C SER A 155 12.66 -0.62 -6.85
N CYS A 156 12.43 -0.10 -5.64
CA CYS A 156 13.46 0.01 -4.59
C CYS A 156 14.10 -1.36 -4.29
N LEU A 157 13.28 -2.37 -4.02
CA LEU A 157 13.74 -3.72 -3.66
C LEU A 157 14.40 -4.46 -4.82
N ASP A 158 14.09 -4.10 -6.07
CA ASP A 158 14.71 -4.62 -7.28
C ASP A 158 16.00 -3.84 -7.68
N GLY A 159 16.43 -2.86 -6.88
CA GLY A 159 17.62 -2.04 -7.16
C GLY A 159 17.43 -1.00 -8.28
N LYS A 160 16.18 -0.70 -8.64
CA LYS A 160 15.82 0.37 -9.59
C LYS A 160 15.61 1.68 -8.84
N VAL A 161 15.76 2.81 -9.54
CA VAL A 161 15.69 4.16 -8.94
C VAL A 161 14.37 4.87 -9.20
N ASP A 162 13.53 4.35 -10.09
CA ASP A 162 12.31 4.98 -10.54
C ASP A 162 11.16 3.98 -10.78
N ALA A 163 9.94 4.44 -10.60
CA ALA A 163 8.71 3.72 -10.87
C ALA A 163 7.66 4.68 -11.43
N THR A 164 6.82 4.18 -12.34
CA THR A 164 5.67 4.93 -12.84
C THR A 164 4.44 4.05 -13.00
N THR A 165 3.27 4.63 -12.73
CA THR A 165 1.97 3.99 -12.94
C THR A 165 1.31 4.36 -14.27
N GLU A 166 2.04 5.01 -15.19
CA GLU A 166 1.48 5.39 -16.50
C GLU A 166 0.94 4.17 -17.27
N LYS A 167 1.67 3.05 -17.20
CA LYS A 167 1.35 1.78 -17.89
C LYS A 167 0.65 0.74 -17.00
N VAL A 168 0.34 1.09 -15.75
CA VAL A 168 -0.40 0.24 -14.81
C VAL A 168 -1.88 0.23 -15.14
#